data_AF-A0A428GYF1-F1
#
_entry.id   AF-A0A428GYF1-F1
#
_cell.length_a   1.000
_cell.length_b   1.000
_cell.length_c   1.000
_cell.angle_alpha   90.00
_cell.angle_beta   90.00
_cell.angle_gamma   90.00
#
_symmetry.space_group_name_H-M   'P 1'
#
loop_
_entity.id
_entity.type
_entity.pdbx_description
1 polymer ?
#
loop_
_entity_poly.entity_id
_entity_poly.type
_entity_poly.pdbx_seq_one_letter_code
_entity_poly.pdbx_strand_id
1 'polypeptide(L)'
;MVFNYTDKQLNELNQGPNVYSVNTEFAQRKENRTNIVTAKSDNELKKGETNTITTSDGQEFRVVATKSDPGTGFDGTCFSYIFSILVLFIFKL
;
A
#
# COMPACT_ATOMS: atom_id res chain seq x y z
N MET A 1 11.93 -16.26 -11.05
CA MET A 1 11.67 -16.83 -9.71
C MET A 1 10.26 -16.45 -9.33
N VAL A 2 9.39 -17.43 -9.04
CA VAL A 2 8.02 -17.17 -8.61
C VAL A 2 8.02 -17.21 -7.09
N PHE A 3 7.64 -16.10 -6.45
CA PHE A 3 7.48 -16.04 -5.00
C PHE A 3 6.04 -16.39 -4.65
N ASN A 4 5.85 -17.33 -3.71
CA ASN A 4 4.53 -17.69 -3.19
C ASN A 4 4.33 -17.02 -1.84
N TYR A 5 3.27 -16.21 -1.74
CA TYR A 5 2.85 -15.63 -0.48
C TYR A 5 2.12 -16.68 0.36
N THR A 6 2.28 -16.61 1.67
CA THR A 6 1.37 -17.30 2.57
C THR A 6 0.01 -16.60 2.58
N ASP A 7 -1.06 -17.30 2.93
CA ASP A 7 -2.39 -16.70 3.06
C ASP A 7 -2.40 -15.53 4.06
N LYS A 8 -1.60 -15.64 5.13
CA LYS A 8 -1.42 -14.57 6.12
C LYS A 8 -0.79 -13.32 5.50
N GLN A 9 0.31 -13.47 4.76
CA GLN A 9 0.97 -12.37 4.06
C GLN A 9 0.03 -11.72 3.04
N LEU A 10 -0.67 -12.52 2.25
CA LEU A 10 -1.61 -12.02 1.25
C LEU A 10 -2.77 -11.26 1.90
N ASN A 11 -3.29 -11.76 3.02
CA ASN A 11 -4.34 -11.09 3.78
C ASN A 11 -3.86 -9.76 4.37
N GLU A 12 -2.65 -9.69 4.93
CA GLU A 12 -2.09 -8.44 5.48
C GLU A 12 -1.80 -7.40 4.40
N LEU A 13 -1.29 -7.82 3.24
CA LEU A 13 -1.00 -6.93 2.13
C LEU A 13 -2.28 -6.38 1.46
N ASN A 14 -3.37 -7.15 1.51
CA ASN A 14 -4.67 -6.77 0.93
C ASN A 14 -5.63 -6.10 1.93
N GLN A 15 -5.16 -5.67 3.10
CA GLN A 15 -6.01 -5.04 4.11
C GLN A 15 -5.61 -3.61 4.47
N GLY A 16 -6.65 -2.82 4.77
CA GLY A 16 -6.61 -1.52 5.44
C GLY A 16 -5.41 -0.64 5.07
N PRO A 17 -4.42 -0.50 5.98
CA PRO A 17 -3.33 0.46 5.82
C PRO A 17 -2.45 0.20 4.60
N ASN A 18 -2.22 -1.06 4.19
CA ASN A 18 -1.34 -1.36 3.06
C ASN A 18 -2.01 -1.06 1.71
N VAL A 19 -3.34 -1.12 1.66
CA VAL A 19 -4.12 -0.82 0.45
C VAL A 19 -4.33 0.68 0.27
N TYR A 20 -4.58 1.41 1.38
CA TYR A 20 -4.94 2.82 1.34
C TYR A 20 -3.78 3.79 1.62
N SER A 21 -2.63 3.30 2.09
CA SER A 21 -1.45 4.15 2.40
C SER A 21 -0.87 4.89 1.19
N VAL A 22 -1.20 4.49 -0.04
CA VAL A 22 -0.83 5.28 -1.23
C VAL A 22 -1.58 6.60 -1.34
N ASN A 23 -2.73 6.69 -0.68
CA ASN A 23 -3.48 7.93 -0.57
C ASN A 23 -2.91 8.74 0.59
N THR A 24 -2.39 9.92 0.27
CA THR A 24 -1.82 10.83 1.28
C THR A 24 -2.84 11.33 2.29
N GLU A 25 -4.08 11.59 1.87
CA GLU A 25 -5.15 11.99 2.79
C GLU A 25 -5.50 10.87 3.75
N PHE A 26 -5.58 9.61 3.28
CA PHE A 26 -5.81 8.46 4.15
C PHE A 26 -4.63 8.25 5.12
N ALA A 27 -3.41 8.20 4.60
CA ALA A 27 -2.21 7.95 5.39
C ALA A 27 -1.94 9.03 6.45
N GLN A 28 -2.38 10.27 6.20
CA GLN A 28 -2.20 11.39 7.11
C GLN A 28 -3.38 11.60 8.07
N ARG A 29 -4.48 10.84 7.97
CA ARG A 29 -5.59 10.92 8.93
C ARG A 29 -5.12 10.60 10.34
N LYS A 30 -5.64 11.34 11.32
CA LYS A 30 -5.28 11.20 12.74
C LYS A 30 -5.54 9.79 13.28
N GLU A 31 -6.55 9.12 12.75
CA GLU A 31 -6.98 7.75 13.08
C GLU A 31 -6.14 6.64 12.42
N ASN A 32 -5.54 6.89 11.24
CA ASN A 32 -4.89 5.88 10.39
C ASN A 32 -3.49 6.32 9.97
N ARG A 33 -2.77 6.99 10.89
CA ARG A 33 -1.49 7.63 10.61
C ARG A 33 -0.45 6.59 10.22
N THR A 34 -0.23 6.44 8.92
CA THR A 34 0.64 5.45 8.30
C THR A 34 1.61 6.15 7.37
N ASN A 35 2.69 5.46 7.00
CA ASN A 35 3.59 5.97 5.97
C ASN A 35 2.89 5.92 4.61
N ILE A 36 3.14 6.91 3.78
CA ILE A 36 2.67 6.97 2.41
C ILE A 36 3.48 5.96 1.59
N VAL A 37 2.82 4.92 1.09
CA VAL A 37 3.49 3.92 0.27
C VAL A 37 3.77 4.49 -1.12
N THR A 38 5.01 4.34 -1.60
CA THR A 38 5.44 4.82 -2.92
C THR A 38 6.31 3.81 -3.65
N ALA A 39 6.19 3.77 -4.98
CA ALA A 39 6.89 2.84 -5.86
C ALA A 39 8.24 3.39 -6.35
N LYS A 40 8.97 4.11 -5.51
CA LYS A 40 10.31 4.60 -5.89
C LYS A 40 11.33 3.47 -5.86
N SER A 41 12.19 3.43 -6.87
CA SER A 41 13.30 2.48 -6.94
C SER A 41 14.50 2.92 -6.11
N ASP A 42 14.67 4.23 -5.94
CA ASP A 42 15.66 4.84 -5.06
C ASP A 42 15.19 4.88 -3.59
N ASN A 43 16.13 5.23 -2.69
CA ASN A 43 15.84 5.44 -1.27
C ASN A 43 15.65 6.94 -0.93
N GLU A 44 15.42 7.80 -1.94
CA GLU A 44 15.14 9.22 -1.73
C GLU A 44 13.64 9.42 -1.44
N LEU A 45 13.26 8.99 -0.24
CA LEU A 45 11.90 9.09 0.29
C LEU A 45 11.68 10.45 0.94
N LYS A 46 10.54 11.09 0.66
CA LYS A 46 10.12 12.28 1.40
C LYS A 46 9.73 11.89 2.83
N LYS A 47 9.68 12.87 3.73
CA LYS A 47 9.25 12.64 5.11
C LYS A 47 7.85 12.01 5.14
N GLY A 48 7.75 10.82 5.71
CA GLY A 48 6.51 10.06 5.80
C GLY A 48 6.21 9.18 4.59
N GLU A 49 7.09 9.10 3.58
CA GLU A 49 7.00 8.09 2.51
C GLU A 49 7.74 6.80 2.93
N THR A 50 7.25 5.65 2.45
CA THR A 50 7.94 4.36 2.51
C THR A 50 7.81 3.64 1.17
N ASN A 51 8.84 2.91 0.78
CA ASN A 51 8.82 2.01 -0.38
C ASN A 51 8.91 0.53 0.04
N THR A 52 8.92 0.26 1.35
CA THR A 52 8.97 -1.09 1.90
C THR A 52 7.79 -1.29 2.87
N ILE A 53 7.20 -2.48 2.83
CA ILE A 53 6.17 -2.95 3.75
C ILE A 53 6.74 -4.12 4.55
N THR A 54 6.50 -4.12 5.85
CA THR A 54 6.87 -5.22 6.74
C THR A 54 5.61 -5.90 7.23
N THR A 55 5.47 -7.20 6.95
CA THR A 55 4.36 -8.01 7.47
C THR A 55 4.65 -8.46 8.90
N SER A 56 3.62 -8.93 9.61
CA SER A 56 3.74 -9.25 11.05
C SER A 56 4.66 -10.44 11.36
N ASP A 57 5.01 -11.24 10.35
CA ASP A 57 6.02 -12.31 10.39
C ASP A 57 7.46 -11.80 10.18
N GLY A 58 7.66 -10.48 10.03
CA GLY A 58 8.97 -9.85 9.83
C GLY A 58 9.47 -9.92 8.39
N GLN A 59 8.65 -10.34 7.44
CA GLN A 59 9.01 -10.32 6.02
C GLN A 59 8.97 -8.89 5.49
N GLU A 60 10.00 -8.49 4.76
CA GLU A 60 10.05 -7.20 4.08
C GLU A 60 9.77 -7.33 2.59
N PHE A 61 9.06 -6.33 2.10
CA PHE A 61 8.45 -6.33 0.79
C PHE A 61 8.67 -4.98 0.12
N ARG A 62 9.43 -4.96 -0.98
CA ARG A 62 9.67 -3.75 -1.77
C ARG A 62 8.50 -3.48 -2.71
N VAL A 63 8.00 -2.26 -2.66
CA VAL A 63 6.99 -1.75 -3.57
C VAL A 63 7.66 -1.23 -4.85
N VAL A 64 7.30 -1.82 -5.99
CA VAL A 64 7.84 -1.44 -7.32
C VAL A 64 6.82 -0.76 -8.22
N ALA A 65 5.53 -0.86 -7.91
CA ALA A 65 4.50 -0.15 -8.65
C ALA A 65 3.26 0.07 -7.77
N THR A 66 2.63 1.23 -7.96
CA THR A 66 1.32 1.56 -7.45
C THR A 66 0.39 1.79 -8.64
N LYS A 67 -0.85 1.31 -8.55
CA LYS A 67 -1.90 1.50 -9.57
C LYS A 67 -3.07 2.20 -8.91
N SER A 68 -3.76 3.04 -9.67
CA SER A 68 -5.06 3.58 -9.31
C SER A 68 -6.06 3.02 -10.30
N ASP A 69 -7.03 2.25 -9.80
CA ASP A 69 -8.12 1.71 -10.60
C ASP A 69 -9.45 2.40 -10.24
N PRO A 70 -10.19 2.97 -11.21
CA PRO A 70 -11.45 3.67 -10.98
C PRO A 70 -12.68 2.75 -10.93
N GLY A 71 -12.56 1.46 -11.28
CA GLY A 71 -13.69 0.52 -11.41
C GLY A 71 -13.84 -0.44 -10.22
N THR A 72 -12.89 -0.43 -9.30
CA THR A 72 -12.90 -1.25 -8.10
C THR A 72 -13.70 -0.51 -7.02
N GLY A 73 -15.02 -0.70 -7.06
CA GLY A 73 -15.98 -0.07 -6.16
C GLY A 73 -15.71 -0.39 -4.69
N PHE A 74 -15.15 0.57 -3.95
CA PHE A 74 -15.39 0.69 -2.52
C PHE A 74 -16.56 1.67 -2.37
N ASP A 75 -17.77 1.11 -2.32
CA ASP A 75 -19.03 1.85 -2.33
C ASP A 75 -19.30 2.45 -0.94
N GLY A 76 -18.54 3.51 -0.62
CA GLY A 76 -18.70 4.32 0.58
C GLY A 76 -19.13 5.71 0.15
N THR A 77 -20.43 5.99 0.24
CA THR A 77 -21.08 7.28 0.02
C THR A 77 -20.29 8.46 0.61
N CYS A 78 -19.38 9.06 -0.16
CA CYS A 78 -18.87 10.40 0.07
C CYS A 78 -18.28 10.94 -1.23
N PHE A 79 -18.99 11.90 -1.81
CA PHE A 79 -18.54 12.74 -2.91
C PHE A 79 -17.19 13.41 -2.55
N SER A 80 -16.09 12.92 -3.13
CA SER A 80 -14.88 13.65 -3.56
C SER A 80 -13.67 12.71 -3.62
N TYR A 81 -13.30 12.30 -4.84
CA TYR A 81 -11.98 11.80 -5.27
C TYR A 81 -11.19 10.89 -4.31
N ILE A 82 -11.56 9.61 -4.21
CA ILE A 82 -10.69 8.60 -3.58
C ILE A 82 -10.53 7.41 -4.52
N PHE A 83 -9.93 7.64 -5.69
CA PHE A 83 -9.57 6.57 -6.62
C PHE A 83 -8.11 6.17 -6.39
N SER A 84 -7.88 5.08 -5.66
CA SER A 84 -6.65 4.30 -5.73
C SER A 84 -6.86 2.96 -5.04
N ILE A 85 -7.33 1.97 -5.80
CA ILE A 85 -7.11 0.58 -5.42
C ILE A 85 -5.81 0.12 -6.00
N LEU A 86 -5.00 -0.32 -5.07
CA LEU A 86 -3.59 -0.45 -5.22
C LEU A 86 -3.25 -1.91 -5.49
N VAL A 87 -2.86 -2.20 -6.72
CA VAL A 87 -2.11 -3.43 -7.01
C VAL A 87 -0.64 -3.12 -6.75
N LEU A 88 -0.20 -3.34 -5.51
CA LEU A 88 1.22 -3.32 -5.16
C LEU A 88 1.91 -4.52 -5.80
N PHE A 89 2.79 -4.26 -6.76
CA PHE A 89 3.78 -5.28 -7.10
C PHE A 89 4.82 -5.26 -5.99
N ILE A 90 4.83 -6.34 -5.21
CA ILE A 90 5.67 -6.49 -4.03
C ILE A 90 6.73 -7.55 -4.31
N PHE A 91 8.01 -7.20 -4.17
CA PHE A 91 9.08 -8.19 -4.18
C PHE A 91 9.58 -8.44 -2.77
N LYS A 92 9.71 -9.72 -2.40
CA LYS A 92 10.42 -10.10 -1.18
C LYS A 92 11.89 -9.68 -1.32
N LEU A 93 12.39 -8.93 -0.34
CA LEU A 93 13.80 -8.61 -0.18
C LEU A 93 14.60 -9.81 0.33
#